data_AF-A0A1H4VGK7-F1
#
_entry.id   AF-A0A1H4VGK7-F1
#
_cell.length_a   1.000
_cell.length_b   1.000
_cell.length_c   1.000
_cell.angle_alpha   90.00
_cell.angle_beta   90.00
_cell.angle_gamma   90.00
#
_symmetry.space_group_name_H-M   'P 1'
#
loop_
_entity.id
_entity.type
_entity.pdbx_description
1 polymer ?
#
loop_
_entity_poly.entity_id
_entity_poly.type
_entity_poly.pdbx_seq_one_letter_code
_entity_poly.pdbx_strand_id
1 'polypeptide(L)'
;MINGGLTGVKQYVIDEEKKKNVVSNKDIVGSMVFARIWMPTNSNHVYLFLQKNGSLTIKPLFDDLFKKILANYSLGISGRKLQATTTKKRQEEFLSKSQILNVTLIRKKSIHDTAAISADRASIKFGSIKNSNGKIDDQDIQVLLKSHGVSAKMGQDDIKVTYVRNHDGYKEKKTVEIDTSDETINIVPNIRVPFECINADNSPNFKKMQELVNNEIEQIKKEAKKSK
;
A
#
# COMPACT_ATOMS: atom_id res chain seq x y z
N MET A 1 -6.00 23.09 -14.31
CA MET A 1 -4.84 23.36 -13.43
C MET A 1 -5.38 23.54 -12.02
N ILE A 2 -5.19 22.56 -11.13
CA ILE A 2 -5.74 22.63 -9.76
C ILE A 2 -4.80 23.52 -8.95
N ASN A 3 -5.23 24.75 -8.69
CA ASN A 3 -4.51 25.70 -7.84
C ASN A 3 -4.79 25.34 -6.37
N GLY A 4 -4.23 24.21 -5.93
CA GLY A 4 -4.36 23.68 -4.57
C GLY A 4 -3.26 24.23 -3.68
N GLY A 5 -3.23 25.54 -3.47
CA GLY A 5 -2.48 26.12 -2.35
C GLY A 5 -3.11 25.66 -1.03
N LEU A 6 -2.30 25.43 0.00
CA LEU A 6 -2.72 25.19 1.38
C LEU A 6 -3.48 26.43 1.91
N THR A 7 -4.75 26.60 1.54
CA THR A 7 -5.63 27.64 2.08
C THR A 7 -6.03 27.26 3.50
N GLY A 8 -5.17 27.54 4.48
CA GLY A 8 -5.55 27.46 5.89
C GLY A 8 -4.41 27.42 6.90
N VAL A 9 -3.17 27.14 6.49
CA VAL A 9 -2.04 27.06 7.42
C VAL A 9 -1.15 28.28 7.22
N LYS A 10 -1.22 29.25 8.14
CA LYS A 10 -0.24 30.34 8.21
C LYS A 10 1.12 29.72 8.53
N GLN A 11 2.02 29.74 7.56
CA GLN A 11 3.40 29.31 7.76
C GLN A 11 4.22 30.48 8.31
N TYR A 12 5.05 30.18 9.31
CA TYR A 12 5.96 31.14 9.92
C TYR A 12 7.38 30.62 9.74
N VAL A 13 8.29 31.48 9.29
CA VAL A 13 9.73 31.24 9.40
C VAL A 13 10.19 31.88 10.70
N ILE A 14 10.85 31.10 11.55
CA ILE A 14 11.49 31.58 12.77
C ILE A 14 12.98 31.69 12.46
N ASP A 15 13.53 32.90 12.49
CA ASP A 15 14.97 33.12 12.29
C ASP A 15 15.80 32.74 13.54
N GLU A 16 17.12 32.82 13.41
CA GLU A 16 18.06 32.56 14.51
C GLU A 16 17.88 33.54 15.70
N GLU A 17 17.23 34.68 15.47
CA GLU A 17 16.86 35.68 16.48
C GLU A 17 15.46 35.45 17.09
N LYS A 18 14.79 34.34 16.75
CA LYS A 18 13.41 34.00 17.16
C LYS A 18 12.32 34.96 16.65
N LYS A 19 12.57 35.80 15.66
CA LYS A 19 11.54 36.62 15.02
C LYS A 19 10.67 35.75 14.11
N LYS A 20 9.35 35.93 14.24
CA LYS A 20 8.33 35.22 13.44
C LYS A 20 8.01 36.05 12.20
N ASN A 21 8.50 35.62 11.06
CA ASN A 21 8.14 36.22 9.78
C ASN A 21 6.96 35.45 9.17
N VAL A 22 5.87 36.15 8.87
CA VAL A 22 4.71 35.58 8.18
C VAL A 22 5.09 35.35 6.72
N VAL A 23 5.01 34.10 6.27
CA VAL A 23 5.27 33.77 4.86
C VAL A 23 4.12 34.35 4.03
N SER A 24 4.44 35.19 3.05
CA SER A 24 3.45 35.73 2.11
C SER A 24 2.82 34.58 1.32
N ASN A 25 1.52 34.66 1.03
CA ASN A 25 0.84 33.67 0.19
C ASN A 25 1.48 33.52 -1.21
N LYS A 26 2.24 34.53 -1.67
CA LYS A 26 3.01 34.48 -2.92
C LYS A 26 4.29 33.63 -2.81
N ASP A 27 4.81 33.45 -1.60
CA ASP A 27 6.02 32.70 -1.30
C ASP A 27 5.70 31.25 -0.87
N ILE A 28 4.40 30.92 -0.70
CA ILE A 28 3.95 29.55 -0.44
C ILE A 28 4.07 28.76 -1.75
N VAL A 29 5.24 28.18 -1.98
CA VAL A 29 5.45 27.20 -3.04
C VAL A 29 4.78 25.90 -2.62
N GLY A 30 3.55 25.67 -3.08
CA GLY A 30 2.88 24.38 -2.86
C GLY A 30 3.69 23.25 -3.48
N SER A 31 3.93 22.17 -2.73
CA SER A 31 4.61 20.99 -3.30
C SER A 31 3.82 20.49 -4.51
N MET A 32 4.46 20.48 -5.68
CA MET A 32 3.89 19.86 -6.86
C MET A 32 3.72 18.36 -6.61
N VAL A 33 2.54 17.85 -6.95
CA VAL A 33 2.18 16.44 -6.76
C VAL A 33 1.79 15.83 -8.08
N PHE A 34 2.30 14.64 -8.36
CA PHE A 34 1.88 13.88 -9.53
C PHE A 34 0.63 13.05 -9.22
N ALA A 35 -0.39 13.20 -10.06
CA ALA A 35 -1.59 12.35 -10.07
C ALA A 35 -1.97 12.01 -11.50
N ARG A 36 -2.35 10.75 -11.75
CA ARG A 36 -2.85 10.31 -13.06
C ARG A 36 -4.00 9.34 -12.89
N ILE A 37 -5.06 9.57 -13.66
CA ILE A 37 -6.21 8.67 -13.77
C ILE A 37 -6.06 7.89 -15.06
N TRP A 38 -6.28 6.58 -15.00
CA TRP A 38 -6.38 5.72 -16.17
C TRP A 38 -7.64 4.86 -16.07
N MET A 39 -8.43 4.89 -17.14
CA MET A 39 -9.64 4.08 -17.30
C MET A 39 -9.41 3.16 -18.50
N PRO A 40 -9.28 1.85 -18.30
CA PRO A 40 -9.22 0.90 -19.40
C PRO A 40 -10.56 0.91 -20.16
N THR A 41 -10.50 0.83 -21.49
CA THR A 41 -11.70 0.72 -22.32
C THR A 41 -12.49 -0.55 -21.95
N ASN A 42 -13.81 -0.43 -21.85
CA ASN A 42 -14.73 -1.53 -21.51
C ASN A 42 -14.45 -2.18 -20.14
N SER A 43 -13.99 -1.41 -19.16
CA SER A 43 -13.75 -1.87 -17.79
C SER A 43 -14.57 -1.07 -16.79
N ASN A 44 -15.05 -1.75 -15.75
CA ASN A 44 -15.70 -1.13 -14.59
C ASN A 44 -14.67 -0.68 -13.54
N HIS A 45 -13.38 -0.72 -13.86
CA HIS A 45 -12.28 -0.36 -12.97
C HIS A 45 -11.64 0.97 -13.39
N VAL A 46 -11.32 1.81 -12.40
CA VAL A 46 -10.56 3.04 -12.58
C VAL A 46 -9.29 2.93 -11.76
N TYR A 47 -8.15 3.21 -12.39
CA TYR A 47 -6.86 3.25 -11.73
C TYR A 47 -6.46 4.69 -11.45
N LEU A 48 -6.04 4.95 -10.22
CA LEU A 48 -5.52 6.23 -9.79
C LEU A 48 -4.08 6.07 -9.30
N PHE A 49 -3.15 6.68 -10.02
CA PHE A 49 -1.75 6.74 -9.67
C PHE A 49 -1.50 8.03 -8.92
N LEU A 50 -1.18 7.96 -7.62
CA LEU A 50 -0.88 9.11 -6.79
C LEU A 50 0.55 9.02 -6.26
N GLN A 51 1.29 10.11 -6.39
CA GLN A 51 2.52 10.31 -5.64
C GLN A 51 2.20 10.47 -4.15
N LYS A 52 3.02 9.82 -3.31
CA LYS A 52 2.97 9.90 -1.86
C LYS A 52 4.30 10.41 -1.34
N ASN A 53 4.26 11.44 -0.50
CA ASN A 53 5.44 12.04 0.14
C ASN A 53 5.42 11.68 1.64
N GLY A 54 6.23 10.68 2.04
CA GLY A 54 6.22 10.18 3.42
C GLY A 54 4.86 9.59 3.80
N SER A 55 4.24 10.08 4.88
CA SER A 55 2.88 9.70 5.29
C SER A 55 1.77 10.50 4.58
N LEU A 56 2.13 11.62 3.93
CA LEU A 56 1.18 12.55 3.34
C LEU A 56 0.84 12.16 1.91
N THR A 57 -0.46 12.18 1.62
CA THR A 57 -1.01 11.86 0.28
C THR A 57 -2.23 12.74 0.04
N ILE A 58 -2.47 13.09 -1.22
CA ILE A 58 -3.70 13.77 -1.66
C ILE A 58 -4.89 12.81 -1.85
N LYS A 59 -4.76 11.52 -1.49
CA LYS A 59 -5.83 10.52 -1.64
C LYS A 59 -7.16 10.94 -1.03
N PRO A 60 -7.24 11.54 0.19
CA PRO A 60 -8.54 11.93 0.76
C PRO A 60 -9.28 12.95 -0.12
N LEU A 61 -8.55 13.84 -0.79
CA LEU A 61 -9.13 14.82 -1.73
C LEU A 61 -9.74 14.10 -2.94
N PHE A 62 -9.04 13.11 -3.49
CA PHE A 62 -9.55 12.30 -4.60
C PHE A 62 -10.73 11.42 -4.17
N ASP A 63 -10.69 10.81 -2.97
CA ASP A 63 -11.80 10.04 -2.44
C ASP A 63 -13.09 10.90 -2.35
N ASP A 64 -12.99 12.15 -1.89
CA ASP A 64 -14.12 13.09 -1.83
C ASP A 64 -14.59 13.54 -3.23
N LEU A 65 -13.63 13.86 -4.11
CA LEU A 65 -13.92 14.26 -5.50
C LEU A 65 -14.69 13.16 -6.24
N PHE A 66 -14.22 11.92 -6.19
CA PHE A 66 -14.88 10.80 -6.86
C PHE A 66 -16.28 10.55 -6.30
N LYS A 67 -16.45 10.64 -4.97
CA LYS A 67 -17.78 10.50 -4.35
C LYS A 67 -18.76 11.54 -4.88
N LYS A 68 -18.35 12.81 -4.94
CA LYS A 68 -19.20 13.89 -5.44
C LYS A 68 -19.54 13.71 -6.92
N ILE A 69 -18.54 13.39 -7.74
CA ILE A 69 -18.75 13.19 -9.18
C ILE A 69 -19.70 12.01 -9.40
N LEU A 70 -19.45 10.85 -8.78
CA LEU A 70 -20.27 9.66 -8.97
C LEU A 70 -21.70 9.85 -8.45
N ALA A 71 -21.88 10.55 -7.32
CA ALA A 71 -23.19 10.88 -6.79
C ALA A 71 -24.04 11.70 -7.78
N ASN A 72 -23.43 12.63 -8.52
CA ASN A 72 -24.12 13.41 -9.55
C ASN A 72 -24.67 12.54 -10.70
N TYR A 73 -24.09 11.35 -10.92
CA TYR A 73 -24.55 10.38 -11.92
C TYR A 73 -25.36 9.23 -11.31
N SER A 74 -25.76 9.31 -10.04
CA SER A 74 -26.39 8.20 -9.31
C SER A 74 -25.56 6.90 -9.31
N LEU A 75 -24.24 7.03 -9.41
CA LEU A 75 -23.28 5.93 -9.37
C LEU A 75 -22.57 5.90 -8.01
N GLY A 76 -22.00 4.75 -7.67
CA GLY A 76 -21.21 4.55 -6.46
C GLY A 76 -19.92 3.78 -6.74
N ILE A 77 -18.92 3.94 -5.87
CA ILE A 77 -17.73 3.08 -5.86
C ILE A 77 -18.14 1.75 -5.22
N SER A 78 -17.76 0.63 -5.82
CA SER A 78 -17.89 -0.67 -5.15
C SER A 78 -16.97 -0.70 -3.93
N GLY A 79 -17.55 -0.80 -2.73
CA GLY A 79 -16.85 -0.62 -1.46
C GLY A 79 -16.81 0.83 -0.96
N ARG A 80 -16.25 1.06 0.23
CA ARG A 80 -16.34 2.39 0.89
C ARG A 80 -15.36 3.44 0.35
N LYS A 81 -14.23 3.04 -0.28
CA LYS A 81 -13.08 3.92 -0.62
C LYS A 81 -12.22 3.32 -1.75
N LEU A 82 -11.40 4.16 -2.42
CA LEU A 82 -10.33 3.69 -3.31
C LEU A 82 -9.38 2.77 -2.53
N GLN A 83 -9.13 1.58 -3.07
CA GLN A 83 -8.25 0.57 -2.50
C GLN A 83 -6.85 0.64 -3.13
N ALA A 84 -5.81 0.48 -2.32
CA ALA A 84 -4.45 0.38 -2.83
C ALA A 84 -4.25 -0.99 -3.48
N THR A 85 -3.60 -1.04 -4.64
CA THR A 85 -3.35 -2.26 -5.39
C THR A 85 -1.99 -2.20 -6.08
N THR A 86 -1.53 -3.33 -6.61
CA THR A 86 -0.25 -3.46 -7.31
C THR A 86 -0.29 -4.62 -8.32
N THR A 87 0.70 -4.68 -9.22
CA THR A 87 0.87 -5.76 -10.21
C THR A 87 1.47 -7.02 -9.59
N LYS A 88 1.09 -8.21 -10.09
CA LYS A 88 1.63 -9.51 -9.63
C LYS A 88 3.14 -9.55 -9.75
N LYS A 89 3.69 -9.05 -10.86
CA LYS A 89 5.14 -8.92 -11.05
C LYS A 89 5.81 -8.18 -9.89
N ARG A 90 5.22 -7.09 -9.42
CA ARG A 90 5.79 -6.32 -8.30
C ARG A 90 5.67 -7.07 -6.97
N GLN A 91 4.59 -7.82 -6.76
CA GLN A 91 4.45 -8.67 -5.58
C GLN A 91 5.57 -9.71 -5.54
N GLU A 92 5.82 -10.41 -6.64
CA GLU A 92 6.89 -11.39 -6.78
C GLU A 92 8.29 -10.78 -6.57
N GLU A 93 8.55 -9.62 -7.17
CA GLU A 93 9.81 -8.87 -6.98
C GLU A 93 10.01 -8.41 -5.52
N PHE A 94 8.93 -8.10 -4.82
CA PHE A 94 8.99 -7.78 -3.40
C PHE A 94 9.28 -9.02 -2.56
N LEU A 95 8.51 -10.10 -2.74
CA LEU A 95 8.61 -11.32 -1.95
C LEU A 95 9.96 -12.02 -2.15
N SER A 96 10.50 -12.04 -3.36
CA SER A 96 11.80 -12.66 -3.66
C SER A 96 13.00 -12.01 -2.95
N LYS A 97 12.86 -10.76 -2.49
CA LYS A 97 13.89 -10.04 -1.73
C LYS A 97 13.48 -9.77 -0.28
N SER A 98 12.38 -10.38 0.15
CA SER A 98 11.85 -10.21 1.49
C SER A 98 12.26 -11.35 2.40
N GLN A 99 12.21 -11.09 3.71
CA GLN A 99 12.33 -12.07 4.76
C GLN A 99 11.06 -12.05 5.61
N ILE A 100 10.67 -13.20 6.15
CA ILE A 100 9.58 -13.28 7.12
C ILE A 100 10.12 -12.83 8.48
N LEU A 101 9.63 -11.69 8.97
CA LEU A 101 9.99 -11.19 10.29
C LEU A 101 9.18 -11.90 11.38
N ASN A 102 7.89 -12.11 11.15
CA ASN A 102 7.05 -12.89 12.04
C ASN A 102 5.84 -13.46 11.30
N VAL A 103 5.33 -14.57 11.84
CA VAL A 103 4.01 -15.12 11.52
C VAL A 103 3.18 -15.06 12.80
N THR A 104 1.99 -14.50 12.72
CA THR A 104 1.03 -14.39 13.81
C THR A 104 -0.20 -15.21 13.46
N LEU A 105 -0.43 -16.29 14.19
CA LEU A 105 -1.64 -17.09 14.10
C LEU A 105 -2.65 -16.54 15.11
N ILE A 106 -3.87 -16.22 14.66
CA ILE A 106 -4.96 -15.73 15.51
C ILE A 106 -6.10 -16.73 15.41
N ARG A 107 -6.36 -17.46 16.49
CA ARG A 107 -7.50 -18.38 16.54
C ARG A 107 -8.78 -17.62 16.88
N LYS A 108 -9.80 -17.68 16.01
CA LYS A 108 -11.12 -17.12 16.31
C LYS A 108 -11.86 -18.05 17.29
N LYS A 109 -12.51 -17.47 18.30
CA LYS A 109 -13.43 -18.24 19.16
C LYS A 109 -14.60 -18.74 18.30
N SER A 110 -15.01 -19.99 18.51
CA SER A 110 -16.22 -20.51 17.86
C SER A 110 -17.43 -19.71 18.34
N ILE A 111 -18.33 -19.35 17.41
CA ILE A 111 -19.60 -18.69 17.73
C ILE A 111 -20.52 -19.56 18.61
N HIS A 112 -20.20 -20.83 18.78
CA HIS A 112 -20.94 -21.79 19.61
C HIS A 112 -20.25 -22.11 20.95
N ASP A 113 -19.15 -21.43 21.28
CA ASP A 113 -18.37 -21.74 22.48
C ASP A 113 -18.93 -21.01 23.72
N THR A 114 -19.61 -21.78 24.57
CA THR A 114 -20.31 -21.32 25.78
C THR A 114 -19.40 -21.22 27.02
N ALA A 115 -18.10 -21.51 26.91
CA ALA A 115 -17.18 -21.38 28.03
C ALA A 115 -16.87 -19.89 28.35
N ALA A 116 -16.94 -19.56 29.65
CA ALA A 116 -16.93 -18.21 30.20
C ALA A 116 -15.61 -17.42 29.94
N ILE A 117 -15.82 -16.15 29.56
CA ILE A 117 -15.15 -14.91 29.99
C ILE A 117 -13.62 -14.95 30.18
N SER A 118 -12.91 -14.29 29.23
CA SER A 118 -11.65 -13.52 29.40
C SER A 118 -10.45 -13.84 28.48
N ALA A 119 -10.61 -14.62 27.42
CA ALA A 119 -9.58 -14.70 26.37
C ALA A 119 -10.20 -14.48 24.99
N ASP A 120 -10.33 -13.21 24.60
CA ASP A 120 -11.02 -12.81 23.38
C ASP A 120 -10.32 -13.32 22.10
N ARG A 121 -9.00 -13.52 22.14
CA ARG A 121 -8.20 -14.09 21.04
C ARG A 121 -6.89 -14.67 21.58
N ALA A 122 -6.54 -15.89 21.18
CA ALA A 122 -5.18 -16.41 21.37
C ALA A 122 -4.36 -16.09 20.12
N SER A 123 -3.24 -15.37 20.30
CA SER A 123 -2.29 -15.08 19.22
C SER A 123 -0.93 -15.72 19.49
N ILE A 124 -0.45 -16.55 18.58
CA ILE A 124 0.90 -17.12 18.65
C ILE A 124 1.77 -16.41 17.62
N LYS A 125 2.92 -15.87 18.05
CA LYS A 125 3.86 -15.15 17.19
C LYS A 125 5.16 -15.93 17.06
N PHE A 126 5.50 -16.31 15.84
CA PHE A 126 6.76 -16.97 15.49
C PHE A 126 7.80 -15.91 15.07
N GLY A 127 9.04 -16.02 15.54
CA GLY A 127 10.12 -15.04 15.35
C GLY A 127 10.81 -15.12 13.97
N SER A 128 11.82 -14.27 13.73
CA SER A 128 12.47 -14.06 12.43
C SER A 128 12.91 -15.36 11.76
N ILE A 129 12.50 -15.57 10.51
CA ILE A 129 12.79 -16.78 9.74
C ILE A 129 13.64 -16.42 8.52
N LYS A 130 14.82 -17.05 8.44
CA LYS A 130 15.68 -17.00 7.25
C LYS A 130 15.12 -17.99 6.24
N ASN A 131 14.69 -17.49 5.08
CA ASN A 131 14.22 -18.37 4.02
C ASN A 131 15.40 -18.87 3.17
N SER A 132 15.38 -20.16 2.82
CA SER A 132 16.47 -20.87 2.14
C SER A 132 16.44 -20.69 0.62
N ASN A 133 15.24 -20.49 0.04
CA ASN A 133 15.01 -20.64 -1.40
C ASN A 133 14.74 -19.34 -2.16
N GLY A 134 14.97 -18.18 -1.53
CA GLY A 134 14.91 -16.87 -2.21
C GLY A 134 13.53 -16.46 -2.75
N LYS A 135 12.48 -17.24 -2.52
CA LYS A 135 11.07 -16.90 -2.75
C LYS A 135 10.28 -17.33 -1.53
N ILE A 136 9.31 -16.51 -1.13
CA ILE A 136 8.37 -16.81 -0.05
C ILE A 136 7.01 -17.07 -0.69
N ASP A 137 6.45 -18.25 -0.45
CA ASP A 137 5.08 -18.62 -0.82
C ASP A 137 4.26 -19.15 0.38
N ASP A 138 3.01 -19.54 0.13
CA ASP A 138 2.13 -20.06 1.19
C ASP A 138 2.60 -21.41 1.74
N GLN A 139 3.30 -22.22 0.94
CA GLN A 139 3.83 -23.51 1.38
C GLN A 139 4.95 -23.31 2.40
N ASP A 140 5.81 -22.31 2.21
CA ASP A 140 6.85 -21.95 3.19
C ASP A 140 6.25 -21.62 4.56
N ILE A 141 5.11 -20.93 4.57
CA ILE A 141 4.39 -20.53 5.79
C ILE A 141 3.76 -21.75 6.47
N GLN A 142 3.21 -22.68 5.69
CA GLN A 142 2.68 -23.93 6.22
C GLN A 142 3.77 -24.86 6.77
N VAL A 143 4.90 -24.99 6.06
CA VAL A 143 6.07 -25.74 6.53
C VAL A 143 6.60 -25.14 7.84
N LEU A 144 6.63 -23.81 7.94
CA LEU A 144 7.03 -23.12 9.16
C LEU A 144 6.09 -23.40 10.34
N LEU A 145 4.78 -23.29 10.14
CA LEU A 145 3.81 -23.55 11.21
C LEU A 145 3.97 -25.00 11.70
N LYS A 146 4.11 -25.95 10.76
CA LYS A 146 4.37 -27.36 11.06
C LYS A 146 5.68 -27.57 11.83
N SER A 147 6.76 -26.87 11.49
CA SER A 147 8.04 -27.01 12.19
C SER A 147 7.99 -26.54 13.64
N HIS A 148 7.04 -25.67 13.99
CA HIS A 148 6.77 -25.24 15.37
C HIS A 148 5.63 -26.03 16.03
N GLY A 149 5.23 -27.17 15.46
CA GLY A 149 4.18 -28.04 16.01
C GLY A 149 2.76 -27.47 15.90
N VAL A 150 2.55 -26.47 15.04
CA VAL A 150 1.26 -25.80 14.89
C VAL A 150 0.63 -26.15 13.55
N SER A 151 -0.59 -26.68 13.59
CA SER A 151 -1.44 -26.83 12.42
C SER A 151 -2.53 -25.75 12.43
N ALA A 152 -2.50 -24.83 11.46
CA ALA A 152 -3.60 -23.89 11.25
C ALA A 152 -4.70 -24.57 10.43
N LYS A 153 -5.96 -24.43 10.84
CA LYS A 153 -7.11 -24.90 10.06
C LYS A 153 -7.77 -23.72 9.34
N MET A 154 -7.81 -23.82 8.01
CA MET A 154 -8.39 -22.79 7.14
C MET A 154 -9.87 -22.55 7.51
N GLY A 155 -10.29 -21.28 7.55
CA GLY A 155 -11.64 -20.87 7.93
C GLY A 155 -11.88 -20.68 9.45
N GLN A 156 -10.98 -21.15 10.31
CA GLN A 156 -11.07 -20.98 11.76
C GLN A 156 -9.97 -20.09 12.35
N ASP A 157 -8.81 -20.04 11.71
CA ASP A 157 -7.65 -19.25 12.14
C ASP A 157 -7.31 -18.14 11.12
N ASP A 158 -7.05 -16.91 11.58
CA ASP A 158 -6.46 -15.85 10.75
C ASP A 158 -4.94 -15.93 10.83
N ILE A 159 -4.26 -15.91 9.69
CA ILE A 159 -2.80 -15.90 9.63
C ILE A 159 -2.34 -14.52 9.17
N LYS A 160 -1.53 -13.84 9.99
CA LYS A 160 -0.91 -12.56 9.62
C LYS A 160 0.59 -12.72 9.52
N VAL A 161 1.17 -12.31 8.40
CA VAL A 161 2.61 -12.41 8.17
C VAL A 161 3.20 -11.04 7.98
N THR A 162 4.23 -10.72 8.77
CA THR A 162 5.03 -9.50 8.59
C THR A 162 6.25 -9.82 7.74
N TYR A 163 6.28 -9.27 6.54
CA TYR A 163 7.40 -9.27 5.62
C TYR A 163 8.30 -8.07 5.87
N VAL A 164 9.61 -8.27 5.70
CA VAL A 164 10.59 -7.20 5.74
C VAL A 164 11.52 -7.27 4.55
N ARG A 165 11.72 -6.12 3.90
CA ARG A 165 12.66 -5.95 2.79
C ARG A 165 13.62 -4.83 3.12
N ASN A 166 14.91 -5.13 3.03
CA ASN A 166 15.94 -4.11 3.10
C ASN A 166 16.21 -3.61 1.68
N HIS A 167 16.10 -2.31 1.49
CA HIS A 167 16.58 -1.60 0.31
C HIS A 167 17.79 -0.75 0.73
N ASP A 168 18.56 -0.26 -0.23
CA ASP A 168 19.68 0.65 0.05
C ASP A 168 19.21 1.82 0.92
N GLY A 169 19.71 1.84 2.17
CA GLY A 169 19.41 2.84 3.19
C GLY A 169 18.01 2.80 3.84
N TYR A 170 17.09 1.89 3.47
CA TYR A 170 15.78 1.85 4.13
C TYR A 170 15.11 0.47 4.19
N LYS A 171 14.50 0.22 5.34
CA LYS A 171 13.82 -1.03 5.68
C LYS A 171 12.32 -0.87 5.52
N GLU A 172 11.74 -1.62 4.58
CA GLU A 172 10.31 -1.68 4.36
C GLU A 172 9.70 -2.85 5.15
N LYS A 173 8.66 -2.59 5.94
CA LYS A 173 7.90 -3.61 6.66
C LYS A 173 6.44 -3.60 6.21
N LYS A 174 5.89 -4.76 5.91
CA LYS A 174 4.50 -4.93 5.47
C LYS A 174 3.88 -6.14 6.18
N THR A 175 2.71 -5.96 6.78
CA THR A 175 1.95 -7.06 7.37
C THR A 175 0.72 -7.30 6.51
N VAL A 176 0.52 -8.54 6.11
CA VAL A 176 -0.65 -8.96 5.33
C VAL A 176 -1.34 -10.10 6.05
N GLU A 177 -2.66 -10.15 5.90
CA GLU A 177 -3.47 -11.29 6.30
C GLU A 177 -3.49 -12.25 5.12
N ILE A 178 -3.17 -13.51 5.39
CA ILE A 178 -3.15 -14.56 4.38
C ILE A 178 -4.52 -15.21 4.41
N ASP A 179 -5.31 -14.88 3.42
CA ASP A 179 -6.48 -15.67 3.09
C ASP A 179 -6.00 -16.84 2.23
N THR A 180 -6.34 -18.04 2.65
CA THR A 180 -5.88 -19.27 1.98
C THR A 180 -6.82 -19.69 0.85
N SER A 181 -7.90 -18.94 0.63
CA SER A 181 -8.74 -19.07 -0.58
C SER A 181 -8.09 -18.45 -1.82
N ASP A 182 -7.19 -17.48 -1.63
CA ASP A 182 -6.41 -16.90 -2.71
C ASP A 182 -5.10 -17.68 -2.83
N GLU A 183 -4.79 -18.21 -4.01
CA GLU A 183 -3.49 -18.87 -4.31
C GLU A 183 -2.29 -17.91 -4.23
N THR A 184 -2.49 -16.66 -3.82
CA THR A 184 -1.48 -15.60 -3.90
C THR A 184 -1.50 -14.65 -2.71
N ILE A 185 -0.33 -14.44 -2.11
CA ILE A 185 -0.08 -13.44 -1.07
C ILE A 185 -0.32 -12.03 -1.63
N ASN A 186 -1.45 -11.40 -1.25
CA ASN A 186 -1.81 -10.07 -1.74
C ASN A 186 -1.11 -8.94 -0.95
N ILE A 187 0.16 -8.70 -1.28
CA ILE A 187 0.96 -7.62 -0.70
C ILE A 187 0.99 -6.39 -1.61
N VAL A 188 0.85 -5.19 -1.03
CA VAL A 188 0.99 -3.92 -1.76
C VAL A 188 2.27 -3.20 -1.29
N PRO A 189 3.40 -3.42 -1.98
CA PRO A 189 4.67 -2.77 -1.65
C PRO A 189 4.66 -1.30 -2.06
N ASN A 190 5.48 -0.49 -1.40
CA ASN A 190 5.68 0.89 -1.78
C ASN A 190 6.50 0.96 -3.06
N ILE A 191 6.10 1.84 -3.99
CA ILE A 191 6.88 2.13 -5.20
C ILE A 191 7.83 3.27 -4.86
N ARG A 192 9.14 3.01 -4.91
CA ARG A 192 10.12 4.09 -4.87
C ARG A 192 10.12 4.79 -6.22
N VAL A 193 9.90 6.10 -6.18
CA VAL A 193 10.04 6.95 -7.35
C VAL A 193 11.53 7.03 -7.69
N PRO A 194 11.95 6.67 -8.90
CA PRO A 194 13.36 6.78 -9.32
C PRO A 194 13.86 8.22 -9.25
N PHE A 195 15.17 8.43 -9.02
CA PHE A 195 15.74 9.77 -8.89
C PHE A 195 15.55 10.61 -10.16
N GLU A 196 15.59 10.01 -11.34
CA GLU A 196 15.32 10.68 -12.62
C GLU A 196 13.87 11.19 -12.75
N CYS A 197 12.96 10.69 -11.91
CA CYS A 197 11.57 11.16 -11.86
C CYS A 197 11.39 12.36 -10.92
N ILE A 198 12.46 12.83 -10.26
CA ILE A 198 12.45 13.93 -9.30
C ILE A 198 13.43 15.00 -9.79
N ASN A 199 12.99 16.24 -9.83
CA ASN A 199 13.82 17.39 -10.20
C ASN A 199 14.70 17.83 -9.02
N ALA A 200 15.65 18.73 -9.27
CA ALA A 200 16.57 19.24 -8.24
C ALA A 200 15.86 19.95 -7.07
N ASP A 201 14.68 20.52 -7.31
CA ASP A 201 13.82 21.16 -6.29
C ASP A 201 12.88 20.17 -5.57
N ASN A 202 13.10 18.86 -5.74
CA ASN A 202 12.28 17.78 -5.19
C ASN A 202 10.82 17.75 -5.73
N SER A 203 10.56 18.45 -6.86
CA SER A 203 9.29 18.36 -7.59
C SER A 203 9.29 17.15 -8.54
N PRO A 204 8.11 16.59 -8.90
CA PRO A 204 8.04 15.52 -9.87
C PRO A 204 8.42 16.01 -11.27
N ASN A 205 9.33 15.28 -11.92
CA ASN A 205 9.52 15.39 -13.37
C ASN A 205 8.33 14.71 -14.07
N PHE A 206 7.33 15.49 -14.49
CA PHE A 206 6.08 14.98 -15.05
C PHE A 206 6.28 14.03 -16.24
N LYS A 207 7.26 14.28 -17.10
CA LYS A 207 7.54 13.42 -18.26
C LYS A 207 8.05 12.05 -17.81
N LYS A 208 9.01 12.02 -16.89
CA LYS A 208 9.56 10.77 -16.35
C LYS A 208 8.58 10.01 -15.48
N MET A 209 7.79 10.71 -14.67
CA MET A 209 6.67 10.11 -13.93
C MET A 209 5.61 9.52 -14.86
N GLN A 210 5.32 10.18 -15.99
CA GLN A 210 4.39 9.66 -16.99
C GLN A 210 4.93 8.39 -17.66
N GLU A 211 6.22 8.35 -18.01
CA GLU A 211 6.90 7.15 -18.52
C GLU A 211 6.81 6.00 -17.51
N LEU A 212 7.10 6.26 -16.23
CA LEU A 212 6.98 5.27 -15.15
C LEU A 212 5.56 4.70 -15.04
N VAL A 213 4.54 5.57 -15.06
CA VAL A 213 3.13 5.12 -14.99
C VAL A 213 2.69 4.40 -16.26
N ASN A 214 3.17 4.80 -17.44
CA ASN A 214 2.89 4.08 -18.68
C ASN A 214 3.41 2.64 -18.62
N ASN A 215 4.62 2.43 -18.10
CA ASN A 215 5.18 1.10 -17.92
C ASN A 215 4.33 0.24 -16.98
N GLU A 216 3.78 0.85 -15.92
CA GLU A 216 2.88 0.17 -14.99
C GLU A 216 1.56 -0.21 -15.66
N ILE A 217 0.96 0.70 -16.42
CA ILE A 217 -0.26 0.44 -17.18
C ILE A 217 -0.06 -0.72 -18.16
N GLU A 218 1.07 -0.76 -18.86
CA GLU A 218 1.38 -1.86 -19.78
C GLU A 218 1.56 -3.19 -19.04
N GLN A 219 2.15 -3.18 -17.84
CA GLN A 219 2.23 -4.38 -17.01
C GLN A 219 0.83 -4.86 -16.57
N ILE A 220 -0.05 -3.95 -16.13
CA ILE A 220 -1.44 -4.28 -15.76
C ILE A 220 -2.17 -4.92 -16.95
N LYS A 221 -2.03 -4.34 -18.15
CA LYS A 221 -2.64 -4.91 -19.37
C LYS A 221 -2.14 -6.31 -19.68
N LYS A 222 -0.83 -6.57 -19.52
CA LYS A 222 -0.23 -7.89 -19.73
C LYS A 222 -0.80 -8.93 -18.75
N GLU A 223 -0.94 -8.57 -17.48
CA GLU A 223 -1.47 -9.45 -16.44
C GLU A 223 -2.96 -9.73 -16.62
N ALA A 224 -3.74 -8.72 -17.04
CA ALA A 224 -5.16 -8.88 -17.34
C ALA A 224 -5.41 -9.86 -18.51
N LYS A 225 -4.54 -9.89 -19.52
CA LYS A 225 -4.65 -10.84 -20.65
C LYS A 225 -4.35 -12.29 -20.27
N LYS A 226 -3.48 -12.52 -19.28
CA LYS A 226 -3.12 -13.86 -18.81
C LYS A 226 -4.17 -14.50 -17.89
N SER A 227 -5.12 -13.69 -17.40
CA SER A 227 -6.15 -14.13 -16.46
C SER A 227 -7.48 -14.50 -17.15
N LYS A 228 -7.49 -14.49 -18.49
CA LYS A 228 -8.58 -15.01 -19.34
C LYS A 228 -8.14 -16.32 -19.96
#